data_AF-A0AAV9J5C8-F1
#
_entry.id   AF-A0AAV9J5C8-F1
#
_cell.length_a   1.000
_cell.length_b   1.000
_cell.length_c   1.000
_cell.angle_alpha   90.00
_cell.angle_beta   90.00
_cell.angle_gamma   90.00
#
_symmetry.space_group_name_H-M   'P 1'
#
loop_
_entity.id
_entity.type
_entity.pdbx_description
1 polymer ?
#
loop_
_entity_poly.entity_id
_entity_poly.type
_entity_poly.pdbx_seq_one_letter_code
_entity_poly.pdbx_strand_id
1 'polypeptide(L)'
;MEVVHKALRYFDRPTYLWTPMQHKAVHALRRWLDIWKGPDAGEKPMRQVIGLISKIFFLGKLKRCKFRWDEGLVHPSPAVGITDLLAKGVVSIRMDPSDYHEADETDDVVTSHIGTLLHECAHAFIKLYTCGLLCDHAVCKQSHAKIEGHTGHAQAWLLLACRLERTARIVLGLDVRLGICQSLRLEFLDTRYVPSSEVWWQMTDVYVGEIDRYLADVYHLQSIPALGPERTHIRPAVVQLTHEEDAAQLPSDMAR
;
A
#
# COMPACT_ATOMS: atom_id res chain seq x y z
N MET A 1 -9.96 14.78 3.93
CA MET A 1 -8.74 15.01 4.74
C MET A 1 -8.94 14.93 6.25
N GLU A 2 -10.00 15.49 6.84
CA GLU A 2 -10.15 15.54 8.31
C GLU A 2 -9.99 14.17 9.00
N VAL A 3 -10.63 13.13 8.46
CA VAL A 3 -10.56 11.78 9.03
C VAL A 3 -9.16 11.17 8.96
N VAL A 4 -8.41 11.45 7.89
CA VAL A 4 -7.00 11.07 7.73
C VAL A 4 -6.16 11.75 8.80
N HIS A 5 -6.26 13.08 8.95
CA HIS A 5 -5.52 13.80 9.98
C HIS A 5 -5.88 13.33 11.40
N LYS A 6 -7.13 12.92 11.62
CA LYS A 6 -7.55 12.33 12.90
C LYS A 6 -6.88 10.98 13.16
N ALA A 7 -6.74 10.14 12.14
CA ALA A 7 -5.97 8.89 12.24
C ALA A 7 -4.48 9.17 12.49
N LEU A 8 -3.87 10.10 11.75
CA LEU A 8 -2.46 10.47 11.96
C LEU A 8 -2.21 10.94 13.40
N ARG A 9 -3.00 11.89 13.92
CA ARG A 9 -2.91 12.29 15.35
C ARG A 9 -3.17 11.14 16.33
N TYR A 10 -3.88 10.11 15.89
CA TYR A 10 -4.22 8.97 16.71
C TYR A 10 -3.06 7.98 16.88
N PHE A 11 -2.22 7.75 15.86
CA PHE A 11 -1.15 6.76 15.93
C PHE A 11 0.26 7.35 15.79
N ASP A 12 0.44 8.43 15.04
CA ASP A 12 1.76 9.04 14.76
C ASP A 12 2.24 9.97 15.89
N ARG A 13 1.65 9.83 17.09
CA ARG A 13 2.13 10.50 18.30
C ARG A 13 3.06 9.58 19.09
N PRO A 14 3.93 10.12 19.97
CA PRO A 14 4.80 9.31 20.80
C PRO A 14 4.07 8.17 21.53
N THR A 15 4.69 7.00 21.58
CA THR A 15 4.07 5.76 22.10
C THR A 15 3.68 5.84 23.57
N TYR A 16 4.34 6.68 24.39
CA TYR A 16 3.93 6.91 25.78
C TYR A 16 2.59 7.66 25.93
N LEU A 17 2.11 8.29 24.86
CA LEU A 17 0.78 8.92 24.78
C LEU A 17 -0.28 7.97 24.21
N TRP A 18 0.08 6.72 23.92
CA TRP A 18 -0.87 5.77 23.37
C TRP A 18 -1.87 5.30 24.42
N THR A 19 -3.05 4.93 23.96
CA THR A 19 -4.08 4.40 24.86
C THR A 19 -3.71 2.99 25.33
N PRO A 20 -4.20 2.53 26.50
CA PRO A 20 -4.03 1.15 26.93
C PRO A 20 -4.52 0.13 25.89
N MET A 21 -5.55 0.49 25.12
CA MET A 21 -6.06 -0.32 24.01
C MET A 21 -5.02 -0.50 22.89
N GLN A 22 -4.32 0.57 22.50
CA GLN A 22 -3.26 0.50 21.48
C GLN A 22 -2.11 -0.39 21.97
N HIS A 23 -1.64 -0.19 23.21
CA HIS A 23 -0.59 -1.06 23.77
C HIS A 23 -1.00 -2.53 23.80
N LYS A 24 -2.22 -2.83 24.28
CA LYS A 24 -2.74 -4.21 24.29
C LYS A 24 -2.84 -4.79 22.88
N ALA A 25 -3.24 -3.98 21.89
CA ALA A 25 -3.34 -4.39 20.51
C ALA A 25 -1.96 -4.66 19.88
N VAL A 26 -0.95 -3.83 20.15
CA VAL A 26 0.45 -4.07 19.73
C VAL A 26 0.99 -5.37 20.31
N HIS A 27 0.84 -5.59 21.62
CA HIS A 27 1.29 -6.84 22.25
C HIS A 27 0.56 -8.07 21.68
N ALA A 28 -0.75 -7.95 21.43
CA ALA A 28 -1.50 -9.03 20.82
C ALA A 28 -1.06 -9.31 19.37
N LEU A 29 -0.76 -8.26 18.59
CA LEU A 29 -0.30 -8.39 17.22
C LEU A 29 1.10 -9.02 17.17
N ARG A 30 2.05 -8.56 17.99
CA ARG A 30 3.39 -9.16 18.10
C ARG A 30 3.33 -10.66 18.40
N ARG A 31 2.56 -11.05 19.42
CA ARG A 31 2.36 -12.48 19.72
C ARG A 31 1.73 -13.26 18.58
N TRP A 32 0.88 -12.62 17.77
CA TRP A 32 0.28 -13.26 16.61
C TRP A 32 1.31 -13.45 15.49
N LEU A 33 2.20 -12.48 15.27
CA LEU A 33 3.30 -12.58 14.31
C LEU A 33 4.21 -13.77 14.65
N ASP A 34 4.53 -13.96 15.93
CA ASP A 34 5.36 -15.08 16.41
C ASP A 34 4.76 -16.48 16.13
N ILE A 35 3.44 -16.55 15.94
CA ILE A 35 2.71 -17.81 15.71
C ILE A 35 2.00 -17.82 14.36
N TRP A 36 2.40 -16.95 13.42
CA TRP A 36 1.82 -16.90 12.09
C TRP A 36 1.92 -18.27 11.41
N LYS A 37 0.80 -18.72 10.83
CA LYS A 37 0.66 -20.05 10.23
C LYS A 37 0.49 -19.99 8.71
N GLY A 38 0.65 -18.83 8.10
CA GLY A 38 0.40 -18.63 6.68
C GLY A 38 -1.08 -18.59 6.29
N PRO A 39 -1.36 -18.42 4.99
CA PRO A 39 -2.71 -18.37 4.44
C PRO A 39 -3.57 -19.61 4.71
N ASP A 40 -2.96 -20.79 4.83
CA ASP A 40 -3.64 -22.07 5.09
C ASP A 40 -4.42 -22.11 6.41
N ALA A 41 -4.11 -21.20 7.34
CA ALA A 41 -4.89 -21.01 8.56
C ALA A 41 -6.29 -20.39 8.32
N GLY A 42 -6.59 -20.06 7.07
CA GLY A 42 -7.85 -19.51 6.60
C GLY A 42 -7.99 -18.01 6.85
N GLU A 43 -9.21 -17.50 6.69
CA GLU A 43 -9.48 -16.06 6.73
C GLU A 43 -9.65 -15.48 8.16
N LYS A 44 -9.99 -16.33 9.13
CA LYS A 44 -10.34 -15.90 10.50
C LYS A 44 -9.15 -15.22 11.21
N PRO A 45 -7.91 -15.76 11.16
CA PRO A 45 -6.75 -15.08 11.72
C PRO A 45 -6.55 -13.67 11.15
N MET A 46 -6.67 -13.50 9.83
CA MET A 46 -6.51 -12.20 9.18
C MET A 46 -7.57 -11.19 9.62
N ARG A 47 -8.84 -11.62 9.79
CA ARG A 47 -9.87 -10.74 10.38
C ARG A 47 -9.54 -10.30 11.81
N GLN A 48 -8.89 -11.16 12.60
CA GLN A 48 -8.43 -10.78 13.95
C GLN A 48 -7.31 -9.74 13.85
N VAL A 49 -6.36 -9.93 12.94
CA VAL A 49 -5.27 -8.96 12.67
C VAL A 49 -5.81 -7.62 12.21
N ILE A 50 -6.76 -7.57 11.27
CA ILE A 50 -7.45 -6.33 10.89
C ILE A 50 -8.05 -5.66 12.13
N GLY A 51 -8.67 -6.43 13.03
CA GLY A 51 -9.18 -5.91 14.30
C GLY A 51 -8.12 -5.33 15.23
N LEU A 52 -6.88 -5.82 15.20
CA LEU A 52 -5.75 -5.30 15.95
C LEU A 52 -5.16 -4.05 15.27
N ILE A 53 -4.83 -4.13 13.98
CA ILE A 53 -4.40 -3.01 13.14
C ILE A 53 -5.36 -1.82 13.26
N SER A 54 -6.66 -2.10 13.19
CA SER A 54 -7.73 -1.12 13.39
C SER A 54 -7.59 -0.35 14.70
N LYS A 55 -7.31 -1.04 15.80
CA LYS A 55 -7.13 -0.42 17.12
C LYS A 55 -5.82 0.35 17.25
N ILE A 56 -4.77 -0.09 16.56
CA ILE A 56 -3.45 0.54 16.60
C ILE A 56 -3.47 1.85 15.80
N PHE A 57 -3.94 1.77 14.54
CA PHE A 57 -3.77 2.83 13.55
C PHE A 57 -5.06 3.56 13.19
N PHE A 58 -6.21 2.88 13.21
CA PHE A 58 -7.45 3.38 12.60
C PHE A 58 -8.60 3.63 13.58
N LEU A 59 -8.29 4.08 14.81
CA LEU A 59 -9.28 4.41 15.85
C LEU A 59 -10.31 3.30 16.17
N GLY A 60 -9.97 2.03 15.89
CA GLY A 60 -10.88 0.89 16.03
C GLY A 60 -12.03 0.88 15.01
N LYS A 61 -11.87 1.52 13.84
CA LYS A 61 -12.95 1.78 12.88
C LYS A 61 -13.08 0.80 11.72
N LEU A 62 -12.16 -0.15 11.55
CA LEU A 62 -12.23 -1.18 10.50
C LEU A 62 -13.12 -2.40 10.87
N LYS A 63 -14.14 -2.23 11.71
CA LYS A 63 -15.03 -3.34 12.13
C LYS A 63 -15.90 -3.90 10.98
N ARG A 64 -16.05 -3.12 9.91
CA ARG A 64 -16.86 -3.45 8.72
C ARG A 64 -16.02 -4.02 7.57
N CYS A 65 -14.76 -4.34 7.82
CA CYS A 65 -13.89 -4.99 6.85
C CYS A 65 -14.08 -6.50 6.88
N LYS A 66 -14.37 -7.06 5.71
CA LYS A 66 -14.26 -8.49 5.42
C LYS A 66 -12.88 -8.79 4.86
N PHE A 67 -12.46 -10.03 4.95
CA PHE A 67 -11.19 -10.51 4.43
C PHE A 67 -11.37 -11.86 3.75
N ARG A 68 -10.67 -12.07 2.65
CA ARG A 68 -10.56 -13.33 1.92
C ARG A 68 -9.19 -13.44 1.24
N TRP A 69 -8.66 -14.67 1.14
CA TRP A 69 -7.56 -15.01 0.25
C TRP A 69 -8.07 -15.23 -1.19
N ASP A 70 -7.35 -14.72 -2.19
CA ASP A 70 -7.73 -14.78 -3.61
C ASP A 70 -6.51 -15.11 -4.48
N GLU A 71 -6.31 -16.40 -4.78
CA GLU A 71 -5.21 -16.91 -5.64
C GLU A 71 -5.26 -16.39 -7.08
N GLY A 72 -6.42 -15.85 -7.51
CA GLY A 72 -6.61 -15.31 -8.86
C GLY A 72 -6.31 -13.83 -8.96
N LEU A 73 -5.78 -13.19 -7.91
CA LEU A 73 -5.68 -11.73 -7.88
C LEU A 73 -4.58 -11.20 -8.83
N VAL A 74 -3.41 -11.86 -8.85
CA VAL A 74 -2.25 -11.44 -9.66
C VAL A 74 -2.47 -11.63 -11.18
N HIS A 75 -3.49 -12.39 -11.58
CA HIS A 75 -3.85 -12.59 -12.98
C HIS A 75 -5.34 -12.28 -13.24
N PRO A 76 -5.68 -11.14 -13.88
CA PRO A 76 -4.86 -10.33 -14.80
C PRO A 76 -4.29 -9.03 -14.20
N SER A 77 -4.39 -8.80 -12.89
CA SER A 77 -3.98 -7.55 -12.24
C SER A 77 -2.63 -7.72 -11.56
N PRO A 78 -1.65 -6.82 -11.69
CA PRO A 78 -0.38 -6.92 -10.94
C PRO A 78 -0.54 -6.67 -9.43
N ALA A 79 -1.78 -6.61 -8.91
CA ALA A 79 -2.06 -6.28 -7.53
C ALA A 79 -2.08 -7.55 -6.67
N VAL A 80 -1.31 -7.54 -5.58
CA VAL A 80 -1.30 -8.61 -4.56
C VAL A 80 -2.34 -8.36 -3.45
N GLY A 81 -2.94 -7.18 -3.43
CA GLY A 81 -4.02 -6.77 -2.53
C GLY A 81 -5.05 -5.93 -3.27
N ILE A 82 -6.32 -6.03 -2.85
CA ILE A 82 -7.36 -5.14 -3.34
C ILE A 82 -8.41 -4.85 -2.27
N THR A 83 -8.89 -3.61 -2.25
CA THR A 83 -9.96 -3.15 -1.37
C THR A 83 -11.16 -2.65 -2.15
N ASP A 84 -12.29 -3.34 -1.96
CA ASP A 84 -13.57 -3.03 -2.59
C ASP A 84 -14.59 -2.48 -1.58
N LEU A 85 -15.30 -1.41 -1.95
CA LEU A 85 -16.46 -0.93 -1.19
C LEU A 85 -17.71 -1.70 -1.65
N LEU A 86 -18.26 -2.53 -0.77
CA LEU A 86 -19.50 -3.25 -1.00
C LEU A 86 -20.71 -2.41 -0.56
N ALA A 87 -21.90 -2.86 -0.94
CA ALA A 87 -23.17 -2.28 -0.49
C ALA A 87 -23.25 -2.19 1.05
N LYS A 88 -24.01 -1.21 1.54
CA LYS A 88 -24.26 -0.96 2.98
C LYS A 88 -23.00 -0.58 3.79
N GLY A 89 -21.99 -0.01 3.13
CA GLY A 89 -20.79 0.49 3.81
C GLY A 89 -19.94 -0.61 4.45
N VAL A 90 -19.91 -1.78 3.81
CA VAL A 90 -19.02 -2.89 4.13
C VAL A 90 -17.84 -2.82 3.16
N VAL A 91 -16.63 -3.03 3.63
CA VAL A 91 -15.45 -3.11 2.76
C VAL A 91 -14.95 -4.55 2.70
N SER A 92 -14.51 -5.00 1.54
CA SER A 92 -13.86 -6.29 1.35
C SER A 92 -12.39 -6.07 1.01
N ILE A 93 -11.50 -6.68 1.80
CA ILE A 93 -10.08 -6.79 1.49
C ILE A 93 -9.86 -8.20 0.94
N ARG A 94 -9.16 -8.28 -0.19
CA ARG A 94 -8.68 -9.54 -0.76
C ARG A 94 -7.18 -9.45 -0.94
N MET A 95 -6.48 -10.55 -0.67
CA MET A 95 -5.03 -10.65 -0.83
C MET A 95 -4.67 -11.95 -1.50
N ASP A 96 -3.63 -11.93 -2.32
CA ASP A 96 -3.02 -13.13 -2.87
C ASP A 96 -2.31 -13.89 -1.73
N PRO A 97 -2.59 -15.19 -1.52
CA PRO A 97 -1.85 -16.01 -0.55
C PRO A 97 -0.37 -16.23 -0.95
N SER A 98 -0.03 -16.01 -2.21
CA SER A 98 1.32 -16.16 -2.77
C SER A 98 2.12 -14.86 -2.77
N ASP A 99 1.72 -13.91 -1.92
CA ASP A 99 2.36 -12.60 -1.79
C ASP A 99 3.72 -12.71 -1.07
N TYR A 100 4.72 -13.21 -1.79
CA TYR A 100 6.07 -13.44 -1.28
C TYR A 100 7.03 -12.26 -1.50
N HIS A 101 6.59 -11.22 -2.24
CA HIS A 101 7.31 -9.96 -2.52
C HIS A 101 8.84 -10.04 -2.57
N GLU A 102 9.38 -10.93 -3.42
CA GLU A 102 10.83 -10.95 -3.69
C GLU A 102 11.33 -9.61 -4.27
N ALA A 103 10.45 -8.86 -4.94
CA ALA A 103 10.77 -7.61 -5.62
C ALA A 103 10.90 -6.39 -4.69
N ASP A 104 10.28 -6.41 -3.51
CA ASP A 104 10.22 -5.26 -2.60
C ASP A 104 11.30 -5.31 -1.51
N GLU A 105 12.22 -6.29 -1.60
CA GLU A 105 13.33 -6.50 -0.66
C GLU A 105 12.84 -6.66 0.80
N THR A 106 11.61 -7.12 1.02
CA THR A 106 11.10 -7.38 2.37
C THR A 106 11.74 -8.62 2.97
N ASP A 107 12.16 -8.54 4.24
CA ASP A 107 12.95 -9.58 4.91
C ASP A 107 12.27 -10.96 4.99
N ASP A 108 10.93 -10.98 5.06
CA ASP A 108 10.18 -12.21 5.25
C ASP A 108 8.71 -12.12 4.77
N VAL A 109 8.10 -13.30 4.57
CA VAL A 109 6.75 -13.46 4.06
C VAL A 109 5.67 -12.86 4.97
N VAL A 110 5.81 -12.93 6.31
CA VAL A 110 4.81 -12.36 7.21
C VAL A 110 4.88 -10.82 7.20
N THR A 111 6.08 -10.25 7.11
CA THR A 111 6.28 -8.81 6.94
C THR A 111 5.66 -8.32 5.63
N SER A 112 5.88 -9.05 4.52
CA SER A 112 5.22 -8.78 3.23
C SER A 112 3.69 -8.74 3.38
N HIS A 113 3.08 -9.82 3.90
CA HIS A 113 1.63 -9.90 4.06
C HIS A 113 1.07 -8.83 4.99
N ILE A 114 1.79 -8.43 6.05
CA ILE A 114 1.37 -7.34 6.93
C ILE A 114 1.48 -6.00 6.22
N GLY A 115 2.49 -5.79 5.38
CA GLY A 115 2.64 -4.61 4.52
C GLY A 115 1.44 -4.46 3.59
N THR A 116 1.14 -5.50 2.80
CA THR A 116 -0.03 -5.54 1.92
C THR A 116 -1.34 -5.37 2.70
N LEU A 117 -1.51 -6.01 3.85
CA LEU A 117 -2.72 -5.83 4.66
C LEU A 117 -2.86 -4.39 5.20
N LEU A 118 -1.75 -3.74 5.58
CA LEU A 118 -1.74 -2.34 6.02
C LEU A 118 -2.09 -1.40 4.88
N HIS A 119 -1.54 -1.63 3.68
CA HIS A 119 -1.89 -0.93 2.44
C HIS A 119 -3.41 -0.97 2.20
N GLU A 120 -3.99 -2.16 2.21
CA GLU A 120 -5.43 -2.35 2.00
C GLU A 120 -6.28 -1.79 3.15
N CYS A 121 -5.79 -1.85 4.40
CA CYS A 121 -6.46 -1.22 5.53
C CYS A 121 -6.51 0.31 5.40
N ALA A 122 -5.50 0.95 4.80
CA ALA A 122 -5.51 2.38 4.53
C ALA A 122 -6.60 2.74 3.51
N HIS A 123 -6.67 2.00 2.40
CA HIS A 123 -7.76 2.12 1.43
C HIS A 123 -9.13 1.92 2.09
N ALA A 124 -9.27 0.88 2.90
CA ALA A 124 -10.51 0.57 3.58
C ALA A 124 -10.94 1.70 4.52
N PHE A 125 -10.00 2.28 5.27
CA PHE A 125 -10.28 3.38 6.16
C PHE A 125 -10.76 4.63 5.42
N ILE A 126 -10.10 4.99 4.31
CA ILE A 126 -10.50 6.11 3.46
C ILE A 126 -11.92 5.84 2.94
N LYS A 127 -12.12 4.75 2.20
CA LYS A 127 -13.42 4.39 1.57
C LYS A 127 -14.59 4.32 2.56
N LEU A 128 -14.36 3.91 3.81
CA LEU A 128 -15.41 3.82 4.83
C LEU A 128 -15.83 5.16 5.44
N TYR A 129 -14.95 6.17 5.37
CA TYR A 129 -15.10 7.40 6.17
C TYR A 129 -14.85 8.71 5.40
N THR A 130 -14.60 8.63 4.09
CA THR A 130 -14.67 9.77 3.18
C THR A 130 -15.89 9.66 2.28
N CYS A 131 -16.35 10.82 1.78
CA CYS A 131 -17.32 10.86 0.71
C CYS A 131 -16.62 10.47 -0.60
N GLY A 132 -16.68 9.19 -0.97
CA GLY A 132 -16.08 8.67 -2.20
C GLY A 132 -16.86 9.04 -3.48
N LEU A 133 -16.56 8.34 -4.58
CA LEU A 133 -17.17 8.54 -5.91
C LEU A 133 -18.70 8.52 -5.95
N LEU A 134 -19.35 7.85 -4.99
CA LEU A 134 -20.81 7.73 -4.92
C LEU A 134 -21.51 9.00 -4.39
N CYS A 135 -20.75 10.00 -3.92
CA CYS A 135 -21.32 11.25 -3.45
C CYS A 135 -21.59 12.20 -4.63
N ASP A 136 -22.86 12.57 -4.82
CA ASP A 136 -23.25 13.47 -5.91
C ASP A 136 -22.97 14.96 -5.67
N HIS A 137 -22.53 15.34 -4.47
CA HIS A 137 -22.16 16.72 -4.19
C HIS A 137 -20.94 17.14 -5.02
N ALA A 138 -21.07 18.21 -5.80
CA ALA A 138 -20.03 18.72 -6.69
C ALA A 138 -18.68 18.97 -5.97
N VAL A 139 -18.74 19.49 -4.73
CA VAL A 139 -17.55 19.71 -3.89
C VAL A 139 -16.83 18.40 -3.57
N CYS A 140 -17.56 17.31 -3.32
CA CYS A 140 -16.96 15.99 -3.09
C CYS A 140 -16.32 15.43 -4.36
N LYS A 141 -17.00 15.54 -5.52
CA LYS A 141 -16.46 15.09 -6.81
C LYS A 141 -15.16 15.80 -7.19
N GLN A 142 -15.10 17.12 -7.05
CA GLN A 142 -13.87 17.89 -7.28
C GLN A 142 -12.75 17.52 -6.31
N SER A 143 -13.10 17.30 -5.04
CA SER A 143 -12.12 16.93 -4.02
C SER A 143 -11.58 15.51 -4.20
N HIS A 144 -12.37 14.59 -4.76
CA HIS A 144 -12.00 13.18 -4.93
C HIS A 144 -10.73 13.01 -5.77
N ALA A 145 -10.65 13.66 -6.93
CA ALA A 145 -9.50 13.55 -7.82
C ALA A 145 -8.17 13.98 -7.14
N LYS A 146 -8.22 15.01 -6.29
CA LYS A 146 -7.04 15.49 -5.56
C LYS A 146 -6.72 14.65 -4.32
N ILE A 147 -7.74 14.23 -3.59
CA ILE A 147 -7.59 13.63 -2.27
C ILE A 147 -7.39 12.12 -2.37
N GLU A 148 -8.26 11.42 -3.09
CA GLU A 148 -8.22 9.96 -3.23
C GLU A 148 -7.45 9.57 -4.50
N GLY A 149 -7.55 10.38 -5.56
CA GLY A 149 -6.98 10.02 -6.86
C GLY A 149 -7.91 9.10 -7.64
N HIS A 150 -7.48 8.67 -8.81
CA HIS A 150 -8.22 7.68 -9.60
C HIS A 150 -7.86 6.26 -9.19
N THR A 151 -6.59 5.98 -8.89
CA THR A 151 -6.13 4.67 -8.44
C THR A 151 -6.28 4.49 -6.92
N GLY A 152 -6.62 5.56 -6.20
CA GLY A 152 -6.75 5.56 -4.74
C GLY A 152 -5.47 5.97 -4.00
N HIS A 153 -4.40 6.32 -4.72
CA HIS A 153 -3.07 6.58 -4.16
C HIS A 153 -2.65 8.05 -4.14
N ALA A 154 -3.61 8.98 -4.17
CA ALA A 154 -3.31 10.42 -4.06
C ALA A 154 -3.12 10.85 -2.59
N GLN A 155 -3.35 12.14 -2.31
CA GLN A 155 -2.91 12.83 -1.09
C GLN A 155 -3.31 12.13 0.23
N ALA A 156 -4.57 11.67 0.36
CA ALA A 156 -5.05 11.04 1.60
C ALA A 156 -4.35 9.71 1.87
N TRP A 157 -4.20 8.88 0.84
CA TRP A 157 -3.55 7.59 0.98
C TRP A 157 -2.05 7.75 1.20
N LEU A 158 -1.39 8.61 0.42
CA LEU A 158 0.04 8.87 0.52
C LEU A 158 0.46 9.30 1.94
N LEU A 159 -0.27 10.25 2.53
CA LEU A 159 -0.02 10.70 3.90
C LEU A 159 -0.24 9.60 4.95
N LEU A 160 -1.24 8.74 4.77
CA LEU A 160 -1.45 7.59 5.65
C LEU A 160 -0.33 6.57 5.50
N ALA A 161 -0.02 6.16 4.27
CA ALA A 161 0.94 5.12 3.97
C ALA A 161 2.34 5.44 4.52
N CYS A 162 2.86 6.66 4.27
CA CYS A 162 4.16 7.07 4.81
C CYS A 162 4.24 6.95 6.34
N ARG A 163 3.18 7.37 7.04
CA ARG A 163 3.16 7.33 8.51
C ARG A 163 2.92 5.93 9.05
N LEU A 164 2.14 5.12 8.34
CA LEU A 164 1.91 3.71 8.68
C LEU A 164 3.21 2.92 8.58
N GLU A 165 3.96 3.01 7.48
CA GLU A 165 5.27 2.36 7.33
C GLU A 165 6.21 2.71 8.47
N ARG A 166 6.45 4.02 8.68
CA ARG A 166 7.30 4.51 9.77
C ARG A 166 6.86 3.99 11.14
N THR A 167 5.57 4.08 11.44
CA THR A 167 5.06 3.69 12.76
C THR A 167 5.13 2.18 12.95
N ALA A 168 4.80 1.38 11.92
CA ALA A 168 4.91 -0.07 11.96
C ALA A 168 6.35 -0.52 12.26
N ARG A 169 7.35 0.10 11.64
CA ARG A 169 8.77 -0.12 11.96
C ARG A 169 9.07 0.11 13.44
N ILE A 170 8.61 1.22 13.99
CA ILE A 170 8.88 1.59 15.39
C ILE A 170 8.15 0.67 16.39
N VAL A 171 6.85 0.42 16.17
CA VAL A 171 5.99 -0.18 17.19
C VAL A 171 5.76 -1.67 17.01
N LEU A 172 5.92 -2.19 15.80
CA LEU A 172 5.83 -3.62 15.52
C LEU A 172 7.22 -4.23 15.36
N GLY A 173 8.22 -3.44 14.96
CA GLY A 173 9.55 -3.96 14.61
C GLY A 173 9.59 -4.59 13.23
N LEU A 174 8.64 -4.22 12.36
CA LEU A 174 8.52 -4.75 10.99
C LEU A 174 8.92 -3.66 9.99
N ASP A 175 9.88 -3.93 9.10
CA ASP A 175 10.19 -3.04 7.98
C ASP A 175 9.23 -3.29 6.81
N VAL A 176 7.95 -2.99 7.04
CA VAL A 176 6.92 -3.14 6.00
C VAL A 176 7.13 -2.13 4.88
N ARG A 177 6.91 -2.59 3.64
CA ARG A 177 6.77 -1.76 2.45
C ARG A 177 5.29 -1.72 2.07
N LEU A 178 4.73 -0.52 1.92
CA LEU A 178 3.36 -0.30 1.43
C LEU A 178 3.37 0.07 -0.07
N GLY A 179 4.54 0.03 -0.73
CA GLY A 179 4.67 0.30 -2.16
C GLY A 179 4.36 1.76 -2.51
N ILE A 180 4.79 2.71 -1.69
CA ILE A 180 4.41 4.13 -1.80
C ILE A 180 4.79 4.70 -3.16
N CYS A 181 6.04 4.53 -3.58
CA CYS A 181 6.53 5.11 -4.83
C CYS A 181 5.96 4.39 -6.07
N GLN A 182 5.76 3.08 -6.00
CA GLN A 182 5.08 2.31 -7.05
C GLN A 182 3.62 2.76 -7.21
N SER A 183 2.91 2.94 -6.10
CA SER A 183 1.53 3.44 -6.05
C SER A 183 1.42 4.85 -6.61
N LEU A 184 2.35 5.73 -6.23
CA LEU A 184 2.40 7.10 -6.73
C LEU A 184 2.71 7.15 -8.24
N ARG A 185 3.57 6.26 -8.73
CA ARG A 185 3.84 6.09 -10.16
C ARG A 185 2.59 5.70 -10.93
N LEU A 186 1.79 4.75 -10.41
CA LEU A 186 0.53 4.34 -11.04
C LEU A 186 -0.46 5.50 -11.09
N GLU A 187 -0.60 6.26 -10.00
CA GLU A 187 -1.44 7.45 -9.97
C GLU A 187 -0.93 8.54 -10.94
N PHE A 188 0.38 8.75 -11.05
CA PHE A 188 0.97 9.69 -12.02
C PHE A 188 0.70 9.26 -13.47
N LEU A 189 0.87 7.98 -13.79
CA LEU A 189 0.62 7.45 -15.14
C LEU A 189 -0.84 7.64 -15.56
N ASP A 190 -1.75 7.54 -14.59
CA ASP A 190 -3.18 7.62 -14.85
C ASP A 190 -3.71 9.07 -14.85
N THR A 191 -3.37 9.89 -13.85
CA THR A 191 -3.95 11.24 -13.65
C THR A 191 -2.97 12.39 -13.80
N ARG A 192 -1.68 12.10 -13.99
CA ARG A 192 -0.58 13.09 -13.87
C ARG A 192 -0.50 13.75 -12.49
N TYR A 193 -1.04 13.09 -11.47
CA TYR A 193 -0.93 13.56 -10.09
C TYR A 193 0.54 13.67 -9.67
N VAL A 194 0.90 14.83 -9.13
CA VAL A 194 2.19 15.07 -8.49
C VAL A 194 1.90 15.59 -7.07
N PRO A 195 2.50 15.01 -6.02
CA PRO A 195 2.29 15.51 -4.66
C PRO A 195 2.72 16.98 -4.54
N SER A 196 2.00 17.76 -3.74
CA SER A 196 2.44 19.12 -3.41
C SER A 196 3.73 19.08 -2.59
N SER A 197 4.47 20.19 -2.57
CA SER A 197 5.67 20.33 -1.73
C SER A 197 5.40 19.98 -0.26
N GLU A 198 4.24 20.40 0.28
CA GLU A 198 3.83 20.05 1.64
C GLU A 198 3.68 18.54 1.88
N VAL A 199 3.18 17.80 0.89
CA VAL A 199 3.04 16.34 0.99
C VAL A 199 4.42 15.69 0.86
N TRP A 200 5.27 16.15 -0.06
CA TRP A 200 6.66 15.71 -0.19
C TRP A 200 7.44 15.83 1.11
N TRP A 201 7.32 16.97 1.80
CA TRP A 201 7.96 17.19 3.10
C TRP A 201 7.47 16.24 4.21
N GLN A 202 6.36 15.55 4.01
CA GLN A 202 5.83 14.57 4.96
C GLN A 202 6.27 13.14 4.64
N MET A 203 6.94 12.90 3.50
CA MET A 203 7.44 11.60 3.05
C MET A 203 8.87 11.29 3.56
N THR A 204 9.32 11.94 4.64
CA THR A 204 10.72 11.93 5.12
C THR A 204 11.29 10.56 5.51
N ASP A 205 10.45 9.54 5.65
CA ASP A 205 10.82 8.21 6.11
C ASP A 205 10.58 7.12 5.05
N VAL A 206 10.21 7.52 3.83
CA VAL A 206 10.13 6.64 2.67
C VAL A 206 11.54 6.27 2.24
N TYR A 207 11.73 5.04 1.79
CA TYR A 207 13.03 4.56 1.34
C TYR A 207 13.59 5.41 0.19
N VAL A 208 14.82 5.91 0.34
CA VAL A 208 15.41 6.85 -0.64
C VAL A 208 15.51 6.24 -2.04
N GLY A 209 15.89 4.96 -2.14
CA GLY A 209 15.97 4.29 -3.44
C GLY A 209 14.62 4.16 -4.14
N GLU A 210 13.50 4.13 -3.40
CA GLU A 210 12.15 4.16 -3.98
C GLU A 210 11.83 5.54 -4.57
N ILE A 211 12.20 6.61 -3.85
CA ILE A 211 12.02 8.00 -4.32
C ILE A 211 12.82 8.24 -5.58
N ASP A 212 14.09 7.83 -5.62
CA ASP A 212 14.97 8.01 -6.77
C ASP A 212 14.42 7.31 -8.02
N ARG A 213 13.96 6.06 -7.89
CA ARG A 213 13.30 5.32 -8.97
C ARG A 213 12.05 6.02 -9.47
N TYR A 214 11.18 6.47 -8.56
CA TYR A 214 9.98 7.23 -8.93
C TYR A 214 10.32 8.52 -9.67
N LEU A 215 11.27 9.30 -9.18
CA LEU A 215 11.67 10.56 -9.82
C LEU A 215 12.25 10.29 -11.21
N ALA A 216 13.14 9.30 -11.36
CA ALA A 216 13.69 8.91 -12.65
C ALA A 216 12.58 8.55 -13.66
N ASP A 217 11.60 7.75 -13.25
CA ASP A 217 10.45 7.38 -14.06
C ASP A 217 9.61 8.60 -14.48
N VAL A 218 9.28 9.49 -13.53
CA VAL A 218 8.48 10.68 -13.81
C VAL A 218 9.22 11.63 -14.76
N TYR A 219 10.51 11.88 -14.54
CA TYR A 219 11.32 12.72 -15.43
C TYR A 219 11.39 12.13 -16.84
N HIS A 220 11.60 10.82 -16.98
CA HIS A 220 11.60 10.15 -18.28
C HIS A 220 10.23 10.21 -18.96
N LEU A 221 9.13 10.10 -18.21
CA LEU A 221 7.77 10.13 -18.76
C LEU A 221 7.30 11.55 -19.15
N GLN A 222 7.87 12.59 -18.54
CA GLN A 222 7.59 13.99 -18.89
C GLN A 222 8.34 14.47 -20.14
N SER A 223 9.47 13.85 -20.47
CA SER A 223 10.26 14.19 -21.67
C SER A 223 9.70 13.58 -22.96
N ILE A 224 8.73 12.66 -22.85
CA ILE A 224 8.00 12.10 -24.00
C ILE A 224 6.88 13.09 -24.38
N PRO A 225 6.86 13.64 -25.63
CA PRO A 225 5.78 14.50 -26.09
C PRO A 225 4.44 13.79 -25.90
N ALA A 226 3.41 14.51 -25.41
CA ALA A 226 2.08 13.96 -25.22
C ALA A 226 1.61 13.29 -26.52
N LEU A 227 1.61 11.95 -26.54
CA LEU A 227 0.97 11.18 -27.60
C LEU A 227 -0.50 11.60 -27.59
N GLY A 228 -1.01 12.02 -28.75
CA GLY A 228 -2.33 12.63 -28.89
C GLY A 228 -3.47 11.79 -28.29
N PRO A 229 -4.68 12.38 -28.17
CA PRO A 229 -5.81 11.83 -27.40
C PRO A 229 -6.37 10.47 -27.86
N GLU A 230 -5.77 9.81 -28.85
CA GLU A 230 -6.28 8.56 -29.46
C GLU A 230 -5.92 7.27 -28.71
N ARG A 231 -5.27 7.33 -27.54
CA ARG A 231 -4.88 6.13 -26.79
C ARG A 231 -5.25 6.19 -25.31
N THR A 232 -6.54 6.27 -24.99
CA THR A 232 -7.07 6.08 -23.62
C THR A 232 -7.22 4.61 -23.20
N HIS A 233 -6.73 3.65 -23.99
CA HIS A 233 -6.84 2.22 -23.69
C HIS A 233 -5.54 1.41 -23.86
N ILE A 234 -4.37 2.02 -23.71
CA ILE A 234 -3.16 1.22 -23.53
C ILE A 234 -3.12 0.77 -22.07
N ARG A 235 -3.50 -0.48 -21.80
CA ARG A 235 -3.02 -1.16 -20.59
C ARG A 235 -1.49 -1.05 -20.61
N PRO A 236 -0.83 -0.60 -19.54
CA PRO A 236 0.62 -0.54 -19.52
C PRO A 236 1.16 -1.93 -19.87
N ALA A 237 1.88 -2.03 -20.98
CA ALA A 237 2.67 -3.20 -21.27
C ALA A 237 3.64 -3.32 -20.10
N VAL A 238 3.51 -4.39 -19.32
CA VAL A 238 4.52 -4.77 -18.32
C VAL A 238 5.81 -4.92 -19.10
N VAL A 239 6.72 -3.97 -18.94
CA VAL A 239 8.08 -4.10 -19.42
C VAL A 239 8.68 -5.21 -18.59
N GLN A 240 8.68 -6.43 -19.13
CA GLN A 240 9.50 -7.51 -18.59
C GLN A 240 10.95 -7.06 -18.76
N LEU A 241 11.56 -6.59 -17.67
CA LEU A 241 13.00 -6.46 -17.59
C LEU A 241 13.55 -7.90 -17.55
N THR A 242 13.83 -8.45 -18.72
CA THR A 242 14.63 -9.66 -18.82
C THR A 242 16.04 -9.30 -18.37
N HIS A 243 16.39 -9.69 -17.15
CA HIS A 243 17.79 -9.84 -16.78
C HIS A 243 18.34 -11.03 -17.56
N GLU A 244 18.83 -10.77 -18.77
CA GLU A 244 19.77 -11.69 -19.42
C GLU A 244 21.10 -11.55 -18.67
N GLU A 245 21.36 -12.52 -17.79
CA GLU A 245 22.70 -12.76 -17.27
C GLU A 245 23.56 -13.30 -18.41
N ASP A 246 24.42 -12.42 -18.95
CA ASP A 246 25.56 -12.84 -19.77
C ASP A 246 26.53 -13.66 -18.90
N ALA A 247 26.29 -14.97 -18.84
CA ALA A 247 27.26 -15.93 -18.34
C ALA A 247 28.42 -16.01 -19.36
N ALA A 248 29.45 -15.20 -19.14
CA ALA A 248 30.72 -15.30 -19.84
C ALA A 248 31.30 -16.71 -19.66
N GLN A 249 31.30 -17.50 -20.74
CA GLN A 249 31.98 -18.78 -20.82
C GLN A 249 33.49 -18.56 -20.66
N LEU A 250 34.05 -19.06 -19.55
CA LEU A 250 35.48 -19.25 -19.40
C LEU A 250 35.95 -20.36 -20.36
N PRO A 251 37.03 -20.15 -21.15
CA PRO A 251 37.56 -21.20 -22.02
C PRO A 251 38.12 -22.36 -21.20
N SER A 252 37.65 -23.57 -21.51
CA SER A 252 38.24 -24.81 -21.04
C SER A 252 39.51 -25.07 -21.84
N ASP A 253 40.65 -24.60 -21.35
CA ASP A 253 41.96 -25.11 -21.76
C ASP A 253 42.93 -24.99 -20.60
N MET A 254 43.10 -26.09 -19.87
CA MET A 254 44.38 -26.53 -19.26
C MET A 254 44.15 -27.89 -18.60
N ALA A 255 44.13 -28.94 -19.43
CA ALA A 255 44.60 -30.25 -19.01
C ALA A 255 46.08 -30.36 -19.38
N ARG A 256 46.95 -30.25 -18.39
CA ARG A 256 48.22 -30.99 -18.23
C ARG A 256 48.82 -30.73 -16.86
#